data_AF-A0A7S4CNM4-F1
#
_entry.id   AF-A0A7S4CNM4-F1
#
_cell.length_a   1.000
_cell.length_b   1.000
_cell.length_c   1.000
_cell.angle_alpha   90.00
_cell.angle_beta   90.00
_cell.angle_gamma   90.00
#
_symmetry.space_group_name_H-M   'P 1'
#
loop_
_entity.id
_entity.type
_entity.pdbx_description
1 polymer ?
#
loop_
_entity_poly.entity_id
_entity_poly.type
_entity_poly.pdbx_seq_one_letter_code
_entity_poly.pdbx_strand_id
1 'polypeptide(L)'
;IMAAIIVVLAVANEFLMGLIPQFMVDELEVDPKHAGFAFATLPLSAAFGTFVLGILHGRVAENRMLGIYVVLLSFASLLMFVMGIFCHHLDVVKGVSLKQGQTTIPGGKGTQHSSSFSAVIVCFMLTVINLCLGPAYCLPGQLYAMKLGGDVYCGLVMSLIDSVDYLCCAAFMYWAGISTDAPDGWVDVIQIVDAGLWVSAMCFIALLLQGDTSRRLVPRKT
;
A
#
# COMPACT_ATOMS: atom_id res chain seq x y z
N ILE A 1 -17.02 -4.17 -8.27
CA ILE A 1 -16.27 -2.96 -7.84
C ILE A 1 -15.70 -3.18 -6.44
N MET A 2 -16.52 -3.25 -5.39
CA MET A 2 -16.02 -3.40 -4.00
C MET A 2 -15.11 -4.62 -3.78
N ALA A 3 -15.48 -5.82 -4.26
CA ALA A 3 -14.61 -7.00 -4.14
C ALA A 3 -13.26 -6.81 -4.83
N ALA A 4 -13.21 -6.13 -5.98
CA ALA A 4 -11.95 -5.84 -6.67
C ALA A 4 -11.09 -4.81 -5.90
N ILE A 5 -11.72 -3.83 -5.25
CA ILE A 5 -10.99 -2.89 -4.36
C ILE A 5 -10.37 -3.66 -3.20
N ILE A 6 -11.09 -4.60 -2.58
CA ILE A 6 -10.57 -5.40 -1.46
C ILE A 6 -9.31 -6.15 -1.90
N VAL A 7 -9.39 -6.90 -3.00
CA VAL A 7 -8.27 -7.68 -3.54
C VAL A 7 -7.04 -6.79 -3.78
N VAL A 8 -7.23 -5.63 -4.40
CA VAL A 8 -6.11 -4.72 -4.71
C VAL A 8 -5.50 -4.12 -3.45
N LEU A 9 -6.33 -3.72 -2.47
CA LEU A 9 -5.84 -3.21 -1.19
C LEU A 9 -5.18 -4.31 -0.35
N ALA A 10 -5.64 -5.56 -0.46
CA ALA A 10 -5.02 -6.72 0.17
C ALA A 10 -3.60 -6.94 -0.38
N VAL A 11 -3.44 -6.93 -1.71
CA VAL A 11 -2.14 -7.04 -2.36
C VAL A 11 -1.20 -5.91 -1.95
N ALA A 12 -1.68 -4.66 -1.94
CA ALA A 12 -0.88 -3.53 -1.48
C ALA A 12 -0.48 -3.64 0.00
N ASN A 13 -1.37 -4.16 0.84
CA ASN A 13 -1.07 -4.40 2.26
C ASN A 13 -0.04 -5.53 2.44
N GLU A 14 -0.15 -6.61 1.68
CA GLU A 14 0.83 -7.71 1.70
C GLU A 14 2.20 -7.29 1.16
N PHE A 15 2.26 -6.41 0.15
CA PHE A 15 3.51 -5.77 -0.25
C PHE A 15 4.17 -5.05 0.94
N LEU A 16 3.41 -4.21 1.65
CA LEU A 16 3.91 -3.47 2.82
C LEU A 16 4.33 -4.39 3.97
N MET A 17 3.62 -5.50 4.17
CA MET A 17 3.80 -6.40 5.31
C MET A 17 4.80 -7.53 5.04
N GLY A 18 5.00 -7.93 3.80
CA GLY A 18 5.82 -9.09 3.46
C GLY A 18 7.12 -8.74 2.72
N LEU A 19 7.12 -7.72 1.86
CA LEU A 19 8.26 -7.42 0.98
C LEU A 19 9.12 -6.24 1.43
N ILE A 20 8.59 -5.35 2.27
CA ILE A 20 9.34 -4.18 2.75
C ILE A 20 10.62 -4.53 3.51
N PRO A 21 10.67 -5.52 4.43
CA PRO A 21 11.93 -5.88 5.07
C PRO A 21 13.00 -6.28 4.06
N GLN A 22 12.59 -7.01 3.01
CA GLN A 22 13.49 -7.41 1.94
C GLN A 22 13.93 -6.20 1.10
N PHE A 23 13.00 -5.31 0.73
CA PHE A 23 13.31 -4.04 0.06
C PHE A 23 14.34 -3.22 0.85
N MET A 24 14.21 -3.14 2.18
CA MET A 24 15.16 -2.40 3.01
C MET A 24 16.56 -3.01 3.03
N VAL A 25 16.66 -4.33 2.92
CA VAL A 25 17.95 -5.03 2.84
C VAL A 25 18.57 -4.86 1.46
N ASP A 26 17.80 -5.08 0.41
CA ASP A 26 18.27 -5.09 -0.97
C ASP A 26 18.56 -3.67 -1.48
N GLU A 27 17.65 -2.72 -1.22
CA GLU A 27 17.77 -1.37 -1.77
C GLU A 27 18.48 -0.38 -0.86
N LEU A 28 18.23 -0.46 0.45
CA LEU A 28 18.74 0.52 1.41
C LEU A 28 19.97 0.01 2.17
N GLU A 29 20.43 -1.21 1.90
CA GLU A 29 21.57 -1.87 2.55
C GLU A 29 21.45 -1.87 4.09
N VAL A 30 20.22 -1.91 4.60
CA VAL A 30 19.94 -1.92 6.05
C VAL A 30 20.23 -3.31 6.60
N ASP A 31 20.91 -3.38 7.74
CA ASP A 31 21.13 -4.64 8.44
C ASP A 31 19.76 -5.33 8.73
N PRO A 32 19.60 -6.62 8.42
CA PRO A 32 18.32 -7.33 8.57
C PRO A 32 17.68 -7.20 9.96
N LYS A 33 18.49 -7.07 11.02
CA LYS A 33 17.98 -6.87 12.38
C LYS A 33 17.27 -5.52 12.51
N HIS A 34 17.85 -4.47 11.93
CA HIS A 34 17.26 -3.12 11.95
C HIS A 34 16.07 -3.01 11.01
N ALA A 35 16.11 -3.69 9.85
CA ALA A 35 14.95 -3.79 8.95
C ALA A 35 13.75 -4.44 9.66
N GLY A 36 13.98 -5.50 10.45
CA GLY A 36 12.95 -6.13 11.27
C GLY A 36 12.36 -5.22 12.35
N PHE A 37 13.18 -4.38 12.99
CA PHE A 37 12.68 -3.39 13.96
C PHE A 37 11.87 -2.27 13.30
N ALA A 38 12.34 -1.75 12.16
CA ALA A 38 11.61 -0.75 11.39
C ALA A 38 10.27 -1.30 10.91
N PHE A 39 10.26 -2.55 10.46
CA PHE A 39 9.06 -3.26 10.05
C PHE A 39 7.98 -3.30 11.14
N ALA A 40 8.34 -3.52 12.40
CA ALA A 40 7.38 -3.57 13.50
C ALA A 40 6.58 -2.26 13.70
N THR A 41 7.08 -1.12 13.20
CA THR A 41 6.35 0.16 13.24
C THR A 41 5.22 0.23 12.22
N LEU A 42 5.29 -0.56 11.14
CA LEU A 42 4.31 -0.55 10.05
C LEU A 42 2.95 -1.10 10.52
N PRO A 43 2.82 -2.30 11.12
CA PRO A 43 1.54 -2.77 11.66
C PRO A 43 0.95 -1.83 12.71
N LEU A 44 1.80 -1.19 13.53
CA LEU A 44 1.36 -0.25 14.56
C LEU A 44 0.69 0.99 13.94
N SER A 45 1.27 1.53 12.87
CA SER A 45 0.71 2.67 12.14
C SER A 45 -0.62 2.34 11.49
N ALA A 46 -0.75 1.16 10.88
CA ALA A 46 -2.00 0.66 10.31
C ALA A 46 -3.09 0.49 11.38
N ALA A 47 -2.74 -0.08 12.54
CA ALA A 47 -3.65 -0.25 13.66
C ALA A 47 -4.14 1.10 14.20
N PHE A 48 -3.23 2.06 14.35
CA PHE A 48 -3.58 3.41 14.79
C PHE A 48 -4.51 4.11 13.79
N GLY A 49 -4.20 4.07 12.49
CA GLY A 49 -5.04 4.65 11.44
C GLY A 49 -6.44 4.04 11.43
N THR A 50 -6.52 2.71 11.51
CA THR A 50 -7.78 1.96 11.55
C THR A 50 -8.61 2.34 12.78
N PHE A 51 -7.98 2.46 13.95
CA PHE A 51 -8.65 2.89 15.18
C PHE A 51 -9.23 4.31 15.06
N VAL A 52 -8.42 5.28 14.61
CA VAL A 52 -8.86 6.67 14.42
C VAL A 52 -10.02 6.73 13.43
N LEU A 53 -9.95 5.97 12.34
CA LEU A 53 -11.01 5.98 11.34
C LEU A 53 -12.27 5.26 11.81
N GLY A 54 -12.15 4.23 12.67
CA GLY A 54 -13.28 3.61 13.34
C GLY A 54 -14.06 4.60 14.22
N ILE A 55 -13.36 5.49 14.94
CA ILE A 55 -14.00 6.58 15.71
C ILE A 55 -14.74 7.55 14.78
N LEU A 56 -14.11 7.92 13.66
CA LEU A 56 -14.70 8.84 12.67
C LEU A 56 -15.93 8.22 11.96
N HIS A 57 -15.90 6.92 11.68
CA HIS A 57 -16.97 6.23 10.98
C HIS A 57 -18.31 6.32 11.72
N GLY A 58 -18.29 6.31 13.06
CA GLY A 58 -19.50 6.52 13.89
C GLY A 58 -20.01 7.97 13.94
N ARG A 59 -19.25 8.94 13.42
CA ARG A 59 -19.53 10.39 13.55
C ARG A 59 -19.71 11.12 12.21
N VAL A 60 -19.36 10.48 11.10
CA VAL A 60 -19.28 11.10 9.78
C VAL A 60 -20.22 10.37 8.81
N ALA A 61 -20.92 11.12 7.96
CA ALA A 61 -21.81 10.54 6.96
C ALA A 61 -21.05 9.69 5.91
N GLU A 62 -21.69 8.64 5.39
CA GLU A 62 -21.10 7.68 4.43
C GLU A 62 -20.40 8.36 3.23
N ASN A 63 -21.02 9.37 2.61
CA ASN A 63 -20.39 10.10 1.49
C ASN A 63 -19.12 10.84 1.88
N ARG A 64 -19.07 11.40 3.10
CA ARG A 64 -17.87 12.08 3.59
C ARG A 64 -16.77 11.06 3.92
N MET A 65 -17.15 9.90 4.45
CA MET A 65 -16.22 8.80 4.68
C MET A 65 -15.57 8.34 3.37
N LEU A 66 -16.38 8.04 2.34
CA LEU A 66 -15.87 7.71 1.00
C LEU A 66 -14.91 8.78 0.46
N GLY A 67 -15.19 10.06 0.67
CA GLY A 67 -14.28 11.15 0.31
C GLY A 67 -12.94 11.11 1.08
N ILE A 68 -12.97 10.83 2.38
CA ILE A 68 -11.77 10.65 3.20
C ILE A 68 -10.91 9.50 2.64
N TYR A 69 -11.53 8.38 2.26
CA TYR A 69 -10.79 7.24 1.67
C TYR A 69 -10.13 7.58 0.33
N VAL A 70 -10.81 8.33 -0.55
CA VAL A 70 -10.20 8.82 -1.79
C VAL A 70 -8.96 9.64 -1.49
N VAL A 71 -9.03 10.55 -0.51
CA VAL A 71 -7.89 11.39 -0.13
C VAL A 71 -6.75 10.54 0.43
N LEU A 72 -7.04 9.61 1.35
CA LEU A 72 -6.04 8.72 1.94
C LEU A 72 -5.35 7.86 0.88
N LEU A 73 -6.11 7.23 -0.03
CA LEU A 73 -5.55 6.38 -1.09
C LEU A 73 -4.76 7.19 -2.12
N SER A 74 -5.25 8.36 -2.52
CA SER A 74 -4.52 9.23 -3.46
C SER A 74 -3.21 9.73 -2.83
N PHE A 75 -3.22 10.00 -1.53
CA PHE A 75 -2.03 10.41 -0.80
C PHE A 75 -1.03 9.26 -0.63
N ALA A 76 -1.50 8.06 -0.27
CA ALA A 76 -0.67 6.85 -0.19
C ALA A 76 -0.03 6.52 -1.55
N SER A 77 -0.81 6.61 -2.62
CA SER A 77 -0.35 6.41 -4.00
C SER A 77 0.70 7.45 -4.41
N LEU A 78 0.48 8.73 -4.12
CA LEU A 78 1.49 9.77 -4.37
C LEU A 78 2.81 9.47 -3.65
N LEU A 79 2.76 8.98 -2.41
CA LEU A 79 3.96 8.61 -1.67
C LEU A 79 4.64 7.35 -2.25
N MET A 80 3.86 6.36 -2.70
CA MET A 80 4.39 5.18 -3.41
C MET A 80 5.06 5.57 -4.72
N PHE A 81 4.48 6.50 -5.49
CA PHE A 81 5.08 7.04 -6.70
C PHE A 81 6.41 7.75 -6.42
N VAL A 82 6.46 8.60 -5.39
CA VAL A 82 7.71 9.27 -4.96
C VAL A 82 8.76 8.23 -4.53
N MET A 83 8.36 7.16 -3.84
CA MET A 83 9.24 6.07 -3.46
C MET A 83 9.79 5.31 -4.68
N GLY A 84 8.96 5.08 -5.71
CA GLY A 84 9.39 4.47 -6.97
C GLY A 84 10.43 5.32 -7.72
N ILE A 85 10.22 6.65 -7.78
CA ILE A 85 11.22 7.58 -8.34
C ILE A 85 12.52 7.52 -7.53
N PHE A 86 12.42 7.49 -6.20
CA PHE A 86 13.57 7.40 -5.32
C PHE A 86 14.36 6.09 -5.54
N CYS A 87 13.66 4.96 -5.67
CA CYS A 87 14.26 3.66 -5.97
C CYS A 87 15.02 3.68 -7.30
N HIS A 88 14.38 4.15 -8.37
CA HIS A 88 15.03 4.29 -9.68
C HIS A 88 16.27 5.20 -9.62
N HIS A 89 16.24 6.27 -8.81
CA HIS A 89 17.42 7.09 -8.60
C HIS A 89 18.55 6.36 -7.86
N LEU A 90 18.23 5.53 -6.86
CA LEU A 90 19.22 4.71 -6.16
C LEU A 90 19.85 3.68 -7.12
N ASP A 91 19.05 3.03 -7.96
CA ASP A 91 19.52 2.05 -8.95
C ASP A 91 20.49 2.66 -9.95
N VAL A 92 20.16 3.85 -10.48
CA VAL A 92 21.05 4.59 -11.38
C VAL A 92 22.38 4.93 -10.69
N VAL A 93 22.35 5.36 -9.42
CA VAL A 93 23.57 5.70 -8.67
C VAL A 93 24.42 4.46 -8.36
N LYS A 94 23.80 3.33 -8.01
CA LYS A 94 24.47 2.04 -7.82
C LYS A 94 25.10 1.55 -9.13
N GLY A 95 24.37 1.62 -10.24
CA GLY A 95 24.84 1.22 -11.56
C GLY A 95 26.03 2.05 -12.07
N VAL A 96 26.05 3.35 -11.79
CA VAL A 96 27.21 4.22 -12.09
C VAL A 96 28.41 3.86 -11.20
N SER A 97 28.19 3.59 -9.91
CA SER A 97 29.25 3.24 -8.96
C SER A 97 29.91 1.88 -9.27
N LEU A 98 29.13 0.88 -9.68
CA LEU A 98 29.64 -0.42 -10.11
C LEU A 98 30.49 -0.33 -11.38
N LYS A 99 30.09 0.51 -12.34
CA LYS A 99 30.89 0.76 -13.56
C LYS A 99 32.20 1.49 -13.26
N GLN A 100 32.24 2.31 -12.21
CA GLN A 100 33.41 3.10 -11.83
C GLN A 100 34.38 2.35 -10.89
N GLY A 101 33.85 1.44 -10.06
CA GLY A 101 34.62 0.54 -9.19
C GLY A 101 35.45 -0.53 -9.92
N GLN A 102 35.18 -0.78 -11.20
CA GLN A 102 36.01 -1.65 -12.03
C GLN A 102 37.35 -1.02 -12.45
N THR A 103 37.60 0.25 -12.13
CA THR A 103 38.84 0.96 -12.50
C THR A 103 39.78 1.34 -11.35
N THR A 104 39.50 1.06 -10.07
CA THR A 104 40.40 1.46 -8.98
C THR A 104 40.36 0.57 -7.72
N ILE A 105 41.51 -0.08 -7.48
CA ILE A 105 42.20 -0.50 -6.22
C ILE A 105 41.33 -0.97 -5.01
N PRO A 106 41.60 -2.17 -4.46
CA PRO A 106 40.90 -2.69 -3.27
C PRO A 106 41.33 -1.96 -1.99
N GLY A 107 40.37 -1.40 -1.24
CA GLY A 107 40.63 -0.86 0.10
C GLY A 107 39.78 0.34 0.57
N GLY A 108 38.85 0.85 -0.24
CA GLY A 108 38.03 2.00 0.14
C GLY A 108 36.89 1.64 1.09
N LYS A 109 37.06 1.88 2.41
CA LYS A 109 35.94 2.08 3.33
C LYS A 109 35.26 3.41 2.99
N GLY A 110 34.28 3.38 2.09
CA GLY A 110 33.50 4.54 1.69
C GLY A 110 32.00 4.27 1.79
N THR A 111 31.22 5.34 2.00
CA THR A 111 29.76 5.46 1.77
C THR A 111 28.75 4.88 2.78
N GLN A 112 29.10 4.62 4.04
CA GLN A 112 28.10 4.17 5.03
C GLN A 112 27.17 5.28 5.56
N HIS A 113 27.50 6.57 5.39
CA HIS A 113 26.78 7.67 6.05
C HIS A 113 25.55 8.19 5.28
N SER A 114 25.47 7.98 3.97
CA SER A 114 24.31 8.39 3.15
C SER A 114 23.14 7.39 3.23
N SER A 115 23.41 6.10 3.48
CA SER A 115 22.39 5.04 3.51
C SER A 115 21.44 5.15 4.71
N SER A 116 21.93 5.64 5.86
CA SER A 116 21.10 5.75 7.07
C SER A 116 20.03 6.84 6.98
N PHE A 117 20.32 7.98 6.34
CA PHE A 117 19.34 9.06 6.21
C PHE A 117 18.24 8.71 5.20
N SER A 118 18.60 8.10 4.07
CA SER A 118 17.63 7.58 3.09
C SER A 118 16.72 6.52 3.70
N ALA A 119 17.27 5.62 4.51
CA ALA A 119 16.48 4.59 5.17
C ALA A 119 15.43 5.18 6.12
N VAL A 120 15.78 6.21 6.89
CA VAL A 120 14.82 6.89 7.79
C VAL A 120 13.69 7.55 7.00
N ILE A 121 14.01 8.22 5.88
CA ILE A 121 12.99 8.85 5.03
C ILE A 121 12.04 7.81 4.46
N VAL A 122 12.58 6.70 3.93
CA VAL A 122 11.75 5.64 3.35
C VAL A 122 10.89 4.97 4.42
N CYS A 123 11.44 4.67 5.60
CA CYS A 123 10.67 4.17 6.74
C CYS A 123 9.52 5.10 7.11
N PHE A 124 9.77 6.41 7.14
CA PHE A 124 8.74 7.41 7.41
C PHE A 124 7.66 7.40 6.32
N MET A 125 8.04 7.40 5.04
CA MET A 125 7.09 7.31 3.94
C MET A 125 6.22 6.05 4.03
N LEU A 126 6.83 4.88 4.26
CA LEU A 126 6.13 3.61 4.42
C LEU A 126 5.19 3.60 5.62
N THR A 127 5.59 4.23 6.73
CA THR A 127 4.73 4.40 7.91
C THR A 127 3.49 5.24 7.56
N VAL A 128 3.68 6.34 6.82
CA VAL A 128 2.57 7.21 6.41
C VAL A 128 1.67 6.53 5.37
N ILE A 129 2.25 5.79 4.43
CA ILE A 129 1.50 4.98 3.46
C ILE A 129 0.64 3.97 4.22
N ASN A 130 1.21 3.25 5.18
CA ASN A 130 0.47 2.21 5.91
C ASN A 130 -0.60 2.79 6.85
N LEU A 131 -0.34 3.95 7.44
CA LEU A 131 -1.34 4.73 8.18
C LEU A 131 -2.55 5.10 7.32
N CYS A 132 -2.34 5.35 6.02
CA CYS A 132 -3.42 5.65 5.07
C CYS A 132 -4.10 4.39 4.51
N LEU A 133 -3.32 3.34 4.24
CA LEU A 133 -3.79 2.11 3.60
C LEU A 133 -4.57 1.21 4.56
N GLY A 134 -4.09 1.02 5.79
CA GLY A 134 -4.73 0.16 6.80
C GLY A 134 -6.23 0.46 6.98
N PRO A 135 -6.62 1.71 7.28
CA PRO A 135 -8.03 2.07 7.36
C PRO A 135 -8.80 1.82 6.05
N ALA A 136 -8.20 2.10 4.90
CA ALA A 136 -8.85 1.93 3.59
C ALA A 136 -9.12 0.46 3.25
N TYR A 137 -8.23 -0.45 3.67
CA TYR A 137 -8.39 -1.89 3.54
C TYR A 137 -9.59 -2.42 4.34
N CYS A 138 -9.84 -1.89 5.54
CA CYS A 138 -10.94 -2.37 6.39
C CYS A 138 -12.34 -1.92 5.94
N LEU A 139 -12.44 -0.85 5.15
CA LEU A 139 -13.73 -0.24 4.80
C LEU A 139 -14.67 -1.15 4.00
N PRO A 140 -14.24 -1.81 2.90
CA PRO A 140 -15.19 -2.52 2.07
C PRO A 140 -15.83 -3.69 2.81
N GLY A 141 -15.07 -4.36 3.67
CA GLY A 141 -15.58 -5.41 4.56
C GLY A 141 -16.63 -4.89 5.52
N GLN A 142 -16.38 -3.73 6.15
CA GLN A 142 -17.36 -3.08 7.03
C GLN A 142 -18.63 -2.66 6.28
N LEU A 143 -18.51 -2.04 5.10
CA LEU A 143 -19.64 -1.65 4.25
C LEU A 143 -20.45 -2.86 3.78
N TYR A 144 -19.79 -3.97 3.42
CA TYR A 144 -20.46 -5.20 3.04
C TYR A 144 -21.24 -5.80 4.21
N ALA A 145 -20.62 -5.89 5.39
CA ALA A 145 -21.26 -6.41 6.59
C ALA A 145 -22.51 -5.60 6.99
N MET A 146 -22.44 -4.27 6.87
CA MET A 146 -23.59 -3.39 7.15
C MET A 146 -24.71 -3.51 6.11
N LYS A 147 -24.38 -3.63 4.81
CA LYS A 147 -25.39 -3.69 3.73
C LYS A 147 -26.10 -5.04 3.62
N LEU A 148 -25.45 -6.14 4.02
CA LEU A 148 -26.01 -7.49 3.95
C LEU A 148 -26.71 -7.94 5.24
N GLY A 149 -26.79 -7.10 6.28
CA GLY A 149 -27.69 -7.30 7.41
C GLY A 149 -27.52 -8.60 8.21
N GLY A 150 -26.35 -9.26 8.12
CA GLY A 150 -26.09 -10.51 8.83
C GLY A 150 -26.75 -11.77 8.24
N ASP A 151 -27.18 -11.74 6.98
CA ASP A 151 -27.74 -12.92 6.31
C ASP A 151 -26.74 -14.08 6.23
N VAL A 152 -27.24 -15.33 6.23
CA VAL A 152 -26.43 -16.57 6.21
C VAL A 152 -25.43 -16.61 5.05
N TYR A 153 -25.77 -15.97 3.93
CA TYR A 153 -24.91 -15.87 2.75
C TYR A 153 -23.76 -14.85 2.90
N CYS A 154 -23.82 -13.94 3.88
CA CYS A 154 -22.77 -12.96 4.14
C CYS A 154 -21.46 -13.67 4.52
N GLY A 155 -21.53 -14.69 5.39
CA GLY A 155 -20.35 -15.46 5.80
C GLY A 155 -19.69 -16.19 4.63
N LEU A 156 -20.48 -16.79 3.74
CA LEU A 156 -19.98 -17.47 2.54
C LEU A 156 -19.36 -16.50 1.52
N VAL A 157 -19.97 -15.33 1.33
CA VAL A 157 -19.45 -14.31 0.40
C VAL A 157 -18.15 -13.72 0.95
N MET A 158 -18.07 -13.43 2.24
CA MET A 158 -16.84 -12.94 2.86
C MET A 158 -15.73 -13.98 2.81
N SER A 159 -16.00 -15.25 3.11
CA SER A 159 -14.98 -16.30 3.03
C SER A 159 -14.49 -16.53 1.60
N LEU A 160 -15.36 -16.36 0.61
CA LEU A 160 -14.96 -16.40 -0.80
C LEU A 160 -14.07 -15.22 -1.17
N ILE A 161 -14.39 -14.00 -0.71
CA ILE A 161 -13.55 -12.82 -0.92
C ILE A 161 -12.18 -13.03 -0.27
N ASP A 162 -12.13 -13.42 1.00
CA ASP A 162 -10.87 -13.69 1.71
C ASP A 162 -10.02 -14.75 0.99
N SER A 163 -10.67 -15.82 0.48
CA SER A 163 -9.96 -16.87 -0.26
C SER A 163 -9.35 -16.36 -1.57
N VAL A 164 -10.07 -15.50 -2.29
CA VAL A 164 -9.56 -14.86 -3.51
C VAL A 164 -8.44 -13.89 -3.17
N ASP A 165 -8.57 -13.14 -2.08
CA ASP A 165 -7.52 -12.23 -1.59
C ASP A 165 -6.23 -13.02 -1.31
N TYR A 166 -6.30 -14.11 -0.54
CA TYR A 166 -5.13 -14.96 -0.29
C TYR A 166 -4.52 -15.52 -1.56
N LEU A 167 -5.33 -15.96 -2.53
CA LEU A 167 -4.83 -16.46 -3.81
C LEU A 167 -4.12 -15.36 -4.61
N CYS A 168 -4.69 -14.17 -4.68
CA CYS A 168 -4.10 -13.02 -5.36
C CYS A 168 -2.81 -12.57 -4.68
N CYS A 169 -2.78 -12.53 -3.35
CA CYS A 169 -1.58 -12.22 -2.58
C CYS A 169 -0.50 -13.28 -2.81
N ALA A 170 -0.82 -14.56 -2.79
CA ALA A 170 0.15 -15.62 -3.08
C ALA A 170 0.72 -15.52 -4.50
N ALA A 171 -0.13 -15.27 -5.50
CA ALA A 171 0.30 -15.07 -6.88
C ALA A 171 1.18 -13.83 -7.03
N PHE A 172 0.81 -12.72 -6.38
CA PHE A 172 1.59 -11.49 -6.37
C PHE A 172 2.95 -11.70 -5.71
N MET A 173 3.02 -12.33 -4.54
CA MET A 173 4.27 -12.57 -3.81
C MET A 173 5.22 -13.47 -4.60
N TYR A 174 4.68 -14.50 -5.26
CA TYR A 174 5.48 -15.36 -6.16
C TYR A 174 6.05 -14.57 -7.35
N TRP A 175 5.20 -13.79 -8.02
CA TRP A 175 5.62 -12.95 -9.14
C TRP A 175 6.61 -11.86 -8.72
N ALA A 176 6.37 -11.21 -7.58
CA ALA A 176 7.23 -10.16 -7.04
C ALA A 176 8.61 -10.71 -6.70
N GLY A 177 8.71 -11.89 -6.07
CA GLY A 177 9.99 -12.53 -5.78
C GLY A 177 10.81 -12.81 -7.05
N ILE A 178 10.17 -13.23 -8.14
CA ILE A 178 10.86 -13.41 -9.44
C ILE A 178 11.27 -12.06 -10.03
N SER A 179 10.42 -11.04 -9.88
CA SER A 179 10.64 -9.74 -10.49
C SER A 179 11.76 -8.97 -9.80
N THR A 180 11.86 -9.05 -8.47
CA THR A 180 12.92 -8.40 -7.69
C THR A 180 14.32 -8.92 -8.00
N ASP A 181 14.44 -10.12 -8.56
CA ASP A 181 15.72 -10.68 -9.01
C ASP A 181 16.21 -10.08 -10.34
N ALA A 182 15.33 -9.39 -11.09
CA ALA A 182 15.67 -8.71 -12.33
C ALA A 182 16.27 -7.30 -12.09
N PRO A 183 17.08 -6.77 -13.02
CA PRO A 183 17.50 -5.36 -12.97
C PRO A 183 16.28 -4.44 -12.92
N ASP A 184 16.29 -3.47 -12.01
CA ASP A 184 15.19 -2.52 -11.75
C ASP A 184 13.87 -3.19 -11.26
N GLY A 185 13.92 -4.46 -10.85
CA GLY A 185 12.76 -5.25 -10.45
C GLY A 185 11.92 -4.65 -9.33
N TRP A 186 12.55 -3.98 -8.37
CA TRP A 186 11.85 -3.28 -7.28
C TRP A 186 11.01 -2.11 -7.79
N VAL A 187 11.47 -1.40 -8.82
CA VAL A 187 10.72 -0.31 -9.43
C VAL A 187 9.43 -0.84 -10.06
N ASP A 188 9.50 -1.96 -10.78
CA ASP A 188 8.34 -2.60 -11.40
C ASP A 188 7.30 -3.05 -10.35
N VAL A 189 7.77 -3.67 -9.26
CA VAL A 189 6.90 -4.09 -8.15
C VAL A 189 6.21 -2.88 -7.51
N ILE A 190 6.94 -1.81 -7.21
CA ILE A 190 6.38 -0.58 -6.61
C ILE A 190 5.35 0.06 -7.55
N GLN A 191 5.63 0.12 -8.85
CA GLN A 191 4.71 0.71 -9.84
C GLN A 191 3.42 -0.08 -9.98
N ILE A 192 3.47 -1.42 -9.93
CA ILE A 192 2.26 -2.25 -9.98
C ILE A 192 1.39 -2.03 -8.74
N VAL A 193 2.00 -1.94 -7.56
CA VAL A 193 1.27 -1.63 -6.33
C VAL A 193 0.65 -0.22 -6.40
N ASP A 194 1.41 0.77 -6.88
CA ASP A 194 0.92 2.15 -7.05
C ASP A 194 -0.27 2.22 -8.03
N ALA A 195 -0.17 1.53 -9.18
CA ALA A 195 -1.26 1.43 -10.14
C ALA A 195 -2.53 0.84 -9.51
N GLY A 196 -2.38 -0.18 -8.65
CA GLY A 196 -3.48 -0.75 -7.88
C GLY A 196 -4.14 0.27 -6.94
N LEU A 197 -3.34 1.07 -6.22
CA LEU A 197 -3.86 2.12 -5.36
C LEU A 197 -4.65 3.18 -6.14
N TRP A 198 -4.15 3.61 -7.30
CA TRP A 198 -4.86 4.51 -8.20
C TRP A 198 -6.19 3.94 -8.68
N VAL A 199 -6.21 2.68 -9.13
CA VAL A 199 -7.44 2.00 -9.56
C VAL A 199 -8.46 1.95 -8.42
N SER A 200 -8.02 1.68 -7.19
CA SER A 200 -8.86 1.67 -6.00
C SER A 200 -9.44 3.06 -5.69
N ALA A 201 -8.61 4.10 -5.73
CA ALA A 201 -9.05 5.48 -5.55
C ALA A 201 -10.09 5.89 -6.61
N MET A 202 -9.86 5.55 -7.89
CA MET A 202 -10.81 5.82 -8.97
C MET A 202 -12.15 5.09 -8.77
N CYS A 203 -12.10 3.86 -8.28
CA CYS A 203 -13.33 3.11 -7.96
C CYS A 203 -14.11 3.79 -6.82
N PHE A 204 -13.44 4.31 -5.79
CA PHE A 204 -14.10 5.08 -4.73
C PHE A 204 -14.69 6.40 -5.24
N ILE A 205 -14.01 7.10 -6.16
CA ILE A 205 -14.56 8.29 -6.83
C ILE A 205 -15.82 7.91 -7.63
N ALA A 206 -15.80 6.82 -8.38
CA ALA A 206 -16.97 6.36 -9.11
C ALA A 206 -18.16 6.06 -8.17
N LEU A 207 -17.91 5.42 -7.03
CA LEU A 207 -18.94 5.16 -6.00
C LEU A 207 -19.49 6.46 -5.40
N LEU A 208 -18.63 7.45 -5.13
CA LEU A 208 -19.05 8.78 -4.67
C LEU A 208 -19.98 9.46 -5.67
N LEU A 209 -19.62 9.44 -6.95
CA LEU A 209 -20.41 10.04 -8.02
C LEU A 209 -21.77 9.33 -8.19
N GLN A 210 -21.79 8.00 -8.12
CA GLN A 210 -23.04 7.22 -8.17
C GLN A 210 -23.96 7.51 -6.97
N GLY A 211 -23.38 7.65 -5.77
CA GLY A 211 -24.11 7.98 -4.55
C GLY A 211 -24.73 9.39 -4.57
N ASP A 212 -24.09 10.36 -5.23
CA ASP A 212 -24.64 11.71 -5.40
C ASP A 212 -25.74 11.75 -6.47
N THR A 213 -25.60 10.95 -7.54
CA THR A 213 -26.60 10.84 -8.62
C THR A 213 -27.90 10.22 -8.13
N SER A 214 -27.82 9.17 -7.29
CA SER A 214 -29.00 8.48 -6.74
C SER A 214 -29.83 9.36 -5.80
N ARG A 215 -29.19 10.30 -5.06
CA ARG A 215 -29.89 11.25 -4.18
C ARG A 215 -30.62 12.36 -4.94
N ARG A 216 -30.14 12.73 -6.13
CA ARG A 216 -30.80 13.76 -6.97
C ARG A 216 -32.06 13.23 -7.67
N LEU A 217 -32.16 11.92 -7.86
CA LEU A 217 -33.26 11.27 -8.58
C LEU A 217 -34.43 10.86 -7.69
N VAL A 218 -34.27 10.84 -6.36
CA VAL A 218 -35.37 10.60 -5.42
C VAL A 218 -35.85 11.97 -4.90
N PRO A 219 -36.95 12.53 -5.43
CA PRO A 219 -37.52 13.75 -4.86
C PRO A 219 -37.88 13.47 -3.41
N ARG A 220 -37.41 14.35 -2.50
CA ARG A 220 -37.86 14.34 -1.10
C ARG A 220 -39.39 14.37 -1.12
N LYS A 221 -40.03 13.29 -0.67
CA LYS A 221 -41.43 13.34 -0.28
C LYS A 221 -41.50 14.30 0.91
N THR A 222 -41.92 15.53 0.62
CA THR A 222 -42.32 16.55 1.59
C THR A 222 -43.56 16.10 2.34
#